data_AF-A0A499USS7-F1
#
_entry.id   AF-A0A499USS7-F1
#
_cell.length_a   1.000
_cell.length_b   1.000
_cell.length_c   1.000
_cell.angle_alpha   90.00
_cell.angle_beta   90.00
_cell.angle_gamma   90.00
#
_symmetry.space_group_name_H-M   'P 1'
#
loop_
_entity.id
_entity.type
_entity.pdbx_description
1 polymer ?
#
loop_
_entity_poly.entity_id
_entity_poly.type
_entity_poly.pdbx_seq_one_letter_code
_entity_poly.pdbx_strand_id
1 'polypeptide(L)'
;MATNEARAQCLDLLREASGLPALQLGAGGRVKPQPTPDFAGLVALRRQLDQDLGGAMSPGRTRLTAVLALVLDVAPRAGELVAMRLSHLAPENTAVYVQRRPQHGTGEADDDWFELSEIGRAAVEHWLPLRAQLVERAHGTSKLWVSLHPGHDGVPDARVGPTPLGSAGAPNSDSPWPTAGRAS
;
A
#
# COMPACT_ATOMS: atom_id res chain seq x y z
N MET A 1 -0.20 -27.53 1.51
CA MET A 1 -0.33 -26.85 2.81
C MET A 1 -0.21 -25.35 2.57
N ALA A 2 -1.26 -24.57 2.84
CA ALA A 2 -1.34 -23.18 2.38
C ALA A 2 -0.29 -22.30 3.08
N THR A 3 0.52 -21.58 2.31
CA THR A 3 1.70 -20.80 2.75
C THR A 3 1.43 -19.84 3.93
N ASN A 4 0.19 -19.36 4.08
CA ASN A 4 -0.19 -18.46 5.17
C ASN A 4 -0.34 -19.16 6.52
N GLU A 5 -0.74 -20.43 6.53
CA GLU A 5 -0.87 -21.23 7.75
C GLU A 5 0.52 -21.60 8.30
N ALA A 6 1.42 -22.00 7.41
CA ALA A 6 2.83 -22.20 7.75
C ALA A 6 3.50 -20.90 8.24
N ARG A 7 3.19 -19.74 7.61
CA ARG A 7 3.69 -18.45 8.06
C ARG A 7 3.14 -18.07 9.45
N ALA A 8 1.86 -18.30 9.72
CA ALA A 8 1.26 -18.07 11.03
C ALA A 8 1.94 -18.93 12.10
N GLN A 9 2.12 -20.22 11.84
CA GLN A 9 2.83 -21.14 12.73
C GLN A 9 4.28 -20.71 13.00
N CYS A 10 5.01 -20.27 11.97
CA CYS A 10 6.37 -19.74 12.15
C CYS A 10 6.38 -18.48 13.04
N LEU A 11 5.43 -17.57 12.86
CA LEU A 11 5.32 -16.37 13.70
C LEU A 11 4.99 -16.71 15.16
N ASP A 12 4.13 -17.72 15.38
CA ASP A 12 3.81 -18.19 16.72
C ASP A 12 5.02 -18.84 17.42
N LEU A 13 5.80 -19.65 16.70
CA LEU A 13 7.03 -20.24 17.23
C LEU A 13 8.08 -19.18 17.57
N LEU A 14 8.27 -18.17 16.72
CA LEU A 14 9.19 -17.06 16.96
C LEU A 14 8.77 -16.20 18.17
N ARG A 15 7.46 -15.99 18.33
CA ARG A 15 6.88 -15.29 19.48
C ARG A 15 7.19 -16.04 20.77
N GLU A 16 6.93 -17.35 20.82
CA GLU A 16 7.17 -18.20 21.99
C GLU A 16 8.64 -18.21 22.39
N ALA A 17 9.53 -18.40 21.42
CA ALA A 17 10.98 -18.38 21.65
C ALA A 17 11.49 -17.03 22.19
N SER A 18 10.79 -15.93 21.86
CA SER A 18 11.18 -14.57 22.27
C SER A 18 10.51 -14.11 23.57
N GLY A 19 9.70 -14.95 24.22
CA GLY A 19 8.96 -14.59 25.44
C GLY A 19 7.96 -13.46 25.25
N LEU A 20 7.55 -13.18 24.01
CA LEU A 20 6.63 -12.10 23.69
C LEU A 20 5.20 -12.51 24.07
N PRO A 21 4.39 -11.57 24.62
CA PRO A 21 2.99 -11.85 24.90
C PRO A 21 2.29 -12.32 23.63
N ALA A 22 1.26 -13.16 23.79
CA ALA A 22 0.40 -13.55 22.68
C ALA A 22 -0.03 -12.29 21.93
N LEU A 23 0.40 -12.16 20.67
CA LEU A 23 -0.05 -11.05 19.86
C LEU A 23 -1.56 -11.28 19.70
N GLN A 24 -2.37 -10.47 20.38
CA GLN A 24 -3.72 -10.22 19.91
C GLN A 24 -3.59 -9.37 18.64
N LEU A 25 -3.05 -9.96 17.57
CA LEU A 25 -3.39 -9.60 16.20
C LEU A 25 -4.87 -9.95 16.11
N GLY A 26 -5.72 -9.11 16.72
CA GLY A 26 -7.05 -9.47 17.19
C GLY A 26 -7.66 -10.35 16.15
N ALA A 27 -7.80 -11.65 16.48
CA ALA A 27 -7.88 -12.73 15.52
C ALA A 27 -8.63 -12.18 14.33
N GLY A 28 -7.91 -11.85 13.25
CA GLY A 28 -8.48 -11.20 12.10
C GLY A 28 -9.31 -12.29 11.46
N GLY A 29 -10.44 -12.63 12.09
CA GLY A 29 -11.27 -13.75 11.77
C GLY A 29 -11.52 -13.59 10.31
N ARG A 30 -11.11 -14.60 9.53
CA ARG A 30 -11.04 -14.57 8.07
C ARG A 30 -12.05 -13.55 7.58
N VAL A 31 -11.58 -12.37 7.17
CA VAL A 31 -12.46 -11.24 6.86
C VAL A 31 -13.54 -11.82 5.97
N LYS A 32 -14.78 -11.87 6.49
CA LYS A 32 -15.86 -12.54 5.76
C LYS A 32 -15.91 -11.83 4.42
N PRO A 33 -15.72 -12.55 3.29
CA PRO A 33 -15.75 -11.92 1.99
C PRO A 33 -17.06 -11.15 1.89
N GLN A 34 -16.94 -9.85 1.64
CA GLN A 34 -18.12 -9.06 1.32
C GLN A 34 -18.65 -9.55 -0.04
N PRO A 35 -19.97 -9.51 -0.25
CA PRO A 35 -20.52 -9.86 -1.55
C PRO A 35 -19.92 -8.95 -2.62
N THR A 36 -19.66 -9.52 -3.79
CA THR A 36 -19.26 -8.73 -4.97
C THR A 36 -20.37 -7.72 -5.26
N PRO A 37 -20.03 -6.42 -5.45
CA PRO A 37 -21.01 -5.42 -5.86
C PRO A 37 -21.74 -5.88 -7.12
N ASP A 38 -23.03 -5.56 -7.20
CA ASP A 38 -23.82 -5.82 -8.40
C ASP A 38 -23.44 -4.86 -9.55
N PHE A 39 -23.93 -5.17 -10.75
CA PHE A 39 -23.64 -4.36 -11.93
C PHE A 39 -24.07 -2.90 -11.74
N ALA A 40 -25.23 -2.66 -11.13
CA ALA A 40 -25.74 -1.32 -10.87
C ALA A 40 -24.80 -0.52 -9.95
N GLY A 41 -24.28 -1.16 -8.89
CA GLY A 41 -23.29 -0.57 -8.00
C GLY A 41 -21.98 -0.24 -8.71
N LEU A 42 -21.50 -1.10 -9.62
CA LEU A 42 -20.29 -0.82 -10.41
C LEU A 42 -20.50 0.34 -11.40
N VAL A 43 -21.68 0.44 -12.03
CA VAL A 43 -22.02 1.58 -12.91
C VAL A 43 -22.10 2.88 -12.11
N ALA A 44 -22.74 2.86 -10.93
CA ALA A 44 -22.79 4.03 -10.06
C ALA A 44 -21.39 4.47 -9.61
N LEU A 45 -20.52 3.51 -9.29
CA LEU A 45 -19.12 3.81 -8.96
C LEU A 45 -18.39 4.45 -10.15
N ARG A 46 -18.50 3.92 -11.37
CA ARG A 46 -17.88 4.52 -12.57
C ARG A 46 -18.34 5.97 -12.77
N ARG A 47 -19.63 6.27 -12.59
CA ARG A 47 -20.15 7.66 -12.66
C ARG A 47 -19.59 8.56 -11.57
N GLN A 48 -19.44 8.05 -10.35
CA GLN A 48 -18.85 8.83 -9.26
C GLN A 48 -17.39 9.16 -9.54
N LEU A 49 -16.62 8.21 -10.09
CA LEU A 49 -15.23 8.44 -10.46
C LEU A 49 -15.12 9.50 -11.57
N ASP A 50 -16.00 9.46 -12.57
CA ASP A 50 -16.07 10.47 -13.63
C ASP A 50 -16.36 11.88 -13.07
N GLN A 51 -17.32 11.99 -12.14
CA GLN A 51 -17.60 13.24 -11.44
C GLN A 51 -16.43 13.74 -10.60
N ASP A 52 -15.73 12.84 -9.90
CA ASP A 52 -14.55 13.17 -9.11
C ASP A 52 -13.43 13.72 -10.01
N LEU A 53 -13.24 13.17 -11.20
CA LEU A 53 -12.26 13.63 -12.19
C LEU A 53 -12.59 15.01 -12.78
N GLY A 54 -13.87 15.40 -12.77
CA GLY A 54 -14.30 16.75 -13.15
C GLY A 54 -14.04 17.81 -12.07
N GLY A 55 -13.55 17.43 -10.88
CA GLY A 55 -13.41 18.31 -9.73
C GLY A 55 -12.01 18.31 -9.10
N ALA A 56 -11.80 19.23 -8.16
CA ALA A 56 -10.58 19.23 -7.34
C ALA A 56 -10.61 18.07 -6.33
N MET A 57 -9.52 17.30 -6.25
CA MET A 57 -9.38 16.17 -5.35
C MET A 57 -8.19 16.34 -4.41
N SER A 58 -8.35 15.87 -3.17
CA SER A 58 -7.20 15.71 -2.26
C SER A 58 -6.25 14.63 -2.78
N PRO A 59 -4.96 14.63 -2.37
CA PRO A 59 -4.01 13.59 -2.78
C PRO A 59 -4.48 12.16 -2.51
N GLY A 60 -5.14 11.95 -1.36
CA GLY A 60 -5.78 10.69 -0.99
C GLY A 60 -6.85 10.27 -1.97
N ARG A 61 -7.73 11.20 -2.34
CA ARG A 61 -8.83 10.92 -3.25
C ARG A 61 -8.32 10.70 -4.67
N THR A 62 -7.37 11.50 -5.17
CA THR A 62 -6.74 11.29 -6.49
C THR A 62 -6.13 9.88 -6.60
N ARG A 63 -5.37 9.45 -5.58
CA ARG A 63 -4.78 8.10 -5.57
C ARG A 63 -5.86 7.02 -5.54
N LEU A 64 -6.88 7.18 -4.70
CA LEU A 64 -7.96 6.21 -4.58
C LEU A 64 -8.76 6.09 -5.88
N THR A 65 -9.11 7.22 -6.50
CA THR A 65 -9.81 7.28 -7.80
C THR A 65 -9.02 6.55 -8.88
N ALA A 66 -7.71 6.78 -8.97
CA ALA A 66 -6.84 6.06 -9.92
C ALA A 66 -6.78 4.55 -9.66
N VAL A 67 -6.67 4.13 -8.39
CA VAL A 67 -6.67 2.71 -8.03
C VAL A 67 -8.01 2.06 -8.38
N LEU A 68 -9.13 2.71 -8.04
CA LEU A 68 -10.47 2.15 -8.30
C LEU A 68 -10.77 2.07 -9.80
N ALA A 69 -10.45 3.11 -10.57
CA ALA A 69 -10.64 3.10 -12.01
C ALA A 69 -9.85 1.96 -12.68
N LEU A 70 -8.58 1.78 -12.31
CA LEU A 70 -7.75 0.69 -12.82
C LEU A 70 -8.25 -0.69 -12.38
N VAL A 71 -8.74 -0.82 -11.14
CA VAL A 71 -9.35 -2.08 -10.67
C VAL A 71 -10.62 -2.42 -11.44
N LEU A 72 -11.44 -1.43 -11.79
CA LEU A 72 -12.66 -1.63 -12.57
C LEU A 72 -12.39 -2.04 -14.02
N ASP A 73 -11.27 -1.60 -14.60
CA ASP A 73 -10.91 -1.93 -15.98
C ASP A 73 -10.16 -3.27 -16.08
N VAL A 74 -9.32 -3.59 -15.09
CA VAL A 74 -8.30 -4.64 -15.23
C VAL A 74 -8.38 -5.73 -14.16
N ALA A 75 -9.07 -5.46 -13.04
CA ALA A 75 -9.21 -6.36 -11.90
C ALA A 75 -7.89 -7.04 -11.46
N PRO A 76 -6.80 -6.29 -11.20
CA PRO A 76 -5.59 -6.88 -10.64
C PRO A 76 -5.84 -7.27 -9.18
N ARG A 77 -5.22 -8.35 -8.74
CA ARG A 77 -5.21 -8.71 -7.32
C ARG A 77 -4.33 -7.73 -6.55
N ALA A 78 -4.54 -7.61 -5.23
CA ALA A 78 -3.78 -6.66 -4.42
C ALA A 78 -2.25 -6.81 -4.55
N GLY A 79 -1.74 -8.04 -4.62
CA GLY A 79 -0.31 -8.29 -4.83
C GLY A 79 0.20 -7.91 -6.22
N GLU A 80 -0.64 -8.04 -7.24
CA GLU A 80 -0.36 -7.63 -8.63
C GLU A 80 -0.36 -6.10 -8.72
N LEU A 81 -1.36 -5.46 -8.12
CA LEU A 81 -1.46 -4.01 -8.02
C LEU A 81 -0.22 -3.40 -7.36
N VAL A 82 0.19 -3.87 -6.18
CA VAL A 82 1.40 -3.38 -5.48
C VAL A 82 2.70 -3.69 -6.22
N ALA A 83 2.69 -4.68 -7.11
CA ALA A 83 3.85 -5.00 -7.94
C ALA A 83 4.07 -3.98 -9.07
N MET A 84 3.01 -3.29 -9.54
CA MET A 84 3.03 -2.41 -10.71
C MET A 84 4.09 -1.31 -10.66
N ARG A 85 4.67 -1.04 -11.81
CA ARG A 85 5.71 -0.04 -12.04
C ARG A 85 5.28 0.94 -13.13
N LEU A 86 5.93 2.09 -13.21
CA LEU A 86 5.71 3.05 -14.31
C LEU A 86 5.96 2.42 -15.68
N SER A 87 6.94 1.52 -15.79
CA SER A 87 7.22 0.78 -17.03
C SER A 87 6.14 -0.22 -17.43
N HIS A 88 5.12 -0.44 -16.59
CA HIS A 88 3.96 -1.26 -16.92
C HIS A 88 2.81 -0.42 -17.49
N LEU A 89 2.97 0.89 -17.65
CA LEU A 89 2.02 1.72 -18.38
C LEU A 89 2.47 1.84 -19.83
N ALA A 90 1.53 1.68 -20.76
CA ALA A 90 1.76 1.97 -22.16
C ALA A 90 1.95 3.49 -22.35
N PRO A 91 2.52 3.94 -23.48
CA PRO A 91 2.52 5.35 -23.85
C PRO A 91 1.13 5.96 -23.72
N GLU A 92 1.05 7.21 -23.27
CA GLU A 92 -0.22 7.93 -23.07
C GLU A 92 -1.20 7.25 -22.07
N ASN A 93 -0.71 6.29 -21.28
CA ASN A 93 -1.49 5.54 -20.30
C ASN A 93 -2.74 4.87 -20.91
N THR A 94 -2.64 4.38 -22.16
CA THR A 94 -3.76 3.70 -22.83
C THR A 94 -3.98 2.29 -22.34
N ALA A 95 -2.93 1.63 -21.87
CA ALA A 95 -2.99 0.27 -21.35
C ALA A 95 -2.06 0.08 -20.16
N VAL A 96 -2.32 -0.97 -19.38
CA VAL A 96 -1.45 -1.41 -18.27
C VAL A 96 -1.11 -2.89 -18.39
N TYR A 97 0.16 -3.21 -18.23
CA TYR A 97 0.67 -4.56 -18.14
C TYR A 97 0.44 -5.13 -16.74
N VAL A 98 -0.19 -6.30 -16.67
CA VAL A 98 -0.40 -7.03 -15.42
C VAL A 98 0.35 -8.33 -15.44
N GLN A 99 1.28 -8.47 -14.51
CA GLN A 99 1.91 -9.75 -14.25
C GLN A 99 0.99 -10.63 -13.39
N ARG A 100 0.29 -11.59 -14.00
CA ARG A 100 -0.63 -12.50 -13.32
C ARG A 100 0.17 -13.57 -12.60
N ARG A 101 0.00 -13.63 -11.27
CA ARG A 101 0.68 -14.65 -10.48
C ARG A 101 -0.20 -15.89 -10.35
N PRO A 102 0.35 -17.10 -10.57
CA PRO A 102 -0.38 -18.33 -10.36
C PRO A 102 -0.89 -18.42 -8.92
N GLN A 103 -2.20 -18.58 -8.73
CA GLN A 103 -2.72 -18.92 -7.41
C GLN A 103 -2.43 -20.41 -7.17
N HIS A 104 -1.78 -20.73 -6.05
CA HIS A 104 -1.45 -22.10 -5.64
C HIS A 104 -0.34 -22.81 -6.42
N GLY A 105 0.48 -22.07 -7.19
CA GLY A 105 1.78 -22.56 -7.67
C GLY A 105 1.77 -23.53 -8.85
N THR A 106 0.62 -23.82 -9.46
CA THR A 106 0.50 -24.80 -10.56
C THR A 106 -0.10 -24.21 -11.86
N GLY A 107 -0.13 -22.89 -12.00
CA GLY A 107 -0.62 -22.21 -13.20
C GLY A 107 0.52 -21.56 -13.98
N GLU A 108 0.34 -21.42 -15.30
CA GLU A 108 1.19 -20.58 -16.13
C GLU A 108 0.89 -19.09 -15.84
N ALA A 109 1.91 -18.23 -15.91
CA ALA A 109 1.72 -16.80 -15.73
C ALA A 109 1.08 -16.24 -17.00
N ASP A 110 -0.17 -15.82 -16.90
CA ASP A 110 -0.93 -15.21 -18.00
C ASP A 110 -0.77 -13.69 -17.97
N ASP A 111 0.46 -13.24 -18.18
CA ASP A 111 0.79 -11.83 -18.13
C ASP A 111 0.33 -11.13 -19.43
N ASP A 112 -0.44 -10.05 -19.31
CA ASP A 112 -1.04 -9.40 -20.49
C ASP A 112 -1.16 -7.88 -20.33
N TRP A 113 -1.34 -7.19 -21.45
CA TRP A 113 -1.69 -5.79 -21.55
C TRP A 113 -3.21 -5.62 -21.57
N PHE A 114 -3.70 -4.75 -20.70
CA PHE A 114 -5.12 -4.45 -20.58
C PHE A 114 -5.38 -2.99 -20.92
N GLU A 115 -6.24 -2.75 -21.90
CA GLU A 115 -6.70 -1.42 -22.27
C GLU A 115 -7.41 -0.75 -21.09
N LEU A 116 -7.08 0.51 -20.88
CA LEU A 116 -7.72 1.38 -19.91
C LEU A 116 -8.88 2.10 -20.58
N SER A 117 -10.00 2.21 -19.86
CA SER A 117 -11.10 3.07 -20.28
C SER A 117 -10.66 4.54 -20.24
N GLU A 118 -11.45 5.44 -20.84
CA GLU A 118 -11.20 6.87 -20.75
C GLU A 118 -11.09 7.36 -19.29
N ILE A 119 -11.96 6.85 -18.41
CA ILE A 119 -11.91 7.12 -16.96
C ILE A 119 -10.62 6.57 -16.35
N GLY A 120 -10.22 5.34 -16.71
CA GLY A 120 -8.98 4.71 -16.25
C GLY A 120 -7.75 5.54 -16.62
N ARG A 121 -7.63 5.91 -17.89
CA ARG A 121 -6.55 6.76 -18.41
C ARG A 121 -6.54 8.12 -17.70
N ALA A 122 -7.67 8.82 -17.66
CA ALA A 122 -7.77 10.14 -17.03
C ALA A 122 -7.40 10.08 -15.53
N ALA A 123 -7.82 9.04 -14.82
CA ALA A 123 -7.48 8.87 -13.41
C ALA A 123 -5.98 8.62 -13.18
N VAL A 124 -5.34 7.82 -14.04
CA VAL A 124 -3.88 7.63 -14.01
C VAL A 124 -3.16 8.94 -14.33
N GLU A 125 -3.60 9.69 -15.34
CA GLU A 125 -3.05 11.01 -15.70
C GLU A 125 -3.12 12.02 -14.55
N HIS A 126 -4.20 12.03 -13.76
CA HIS A 126 -4.29 12.87 -12.56
C HIS A 126 -3.35 12.40 -11.44
N TRP A 127 -3.12 11.10 -11.33
CA TRP A 127 -2.27 10.52 -10.28
C TRP A 127 -0.76 10.73 -10.53
N LEU A 128 -0.29 10.56 -11.77
CA LEU A 128 1.14 10.54 -12.08
C LEU A 128 1.90 11.81 -11.66
N PRO A 129 1.40 13.05 -11.86
CA PRO A 129 2.07 14.26 -11.40
C PRO A 129 2.18 14.33 -9.87
N LEU A 130 1.09 14.00 -9.17
CA LEU A 130 1.08 13.98 -7.71
C LEU A 130 2.05 12.94 -7.15
N ARG A 131 2.05 11.75 -7.74
CA ARG A 131 3.00 10.68 -7.42
C ARG A 131 4.44 11.15 -7.60
N ALA A 132 4.76 11.84 -8.71
CA ALA A 132 6.11 12.33 -8.96
C ALA A 132 6.59 13.25 -7.84
N GLN A 133 5.75 14.20 -7.40
CA GLN A 133 6.06 15.10 -6.29
C GLN A 133 6.28 14.35 -4.96
N LEU A 134 5.51 13.30 -4.69
CA LEU A 134 5.67 12.49 -3.47
C LEU A 134 6.97 11.69 -3.49
N VAL A 135 7.35 11.18 -4.66
CA VAL A 135 8.53 10.32 -4.85
C VAL A 135 9.83 11.12 -4.85
N GLU A 136 9.82 12.34 -5.41
CA GLU A 136 10.96 13.25 -5.41
C GLU A 136 11.45 13.53 -3.98
N ARG A 137 10.52 13.66 -3.02
CA ARG A 137 10.85 13.88 -1.60
C ARG A 137 11.40 12.64 -0.88
N ALA A 138 11.27 11.45 -1.47
CA ALA A 138 11.46 10.17 -0.78
C ALA A 138 12.55 9.26 -1.41
N HIS A 139 13.58 9.85 -2.02
CA HIS A 139 14.72 9.15 -2.66
C HIS A 139 14.38 8.28 -3.89
N GLY A 140 13.22 8.47 -4.52
CA GLY A 140 12.90 7.85 -5.80
C GLY A 140 12.35 6.42 -5.71
N THR A 141 11.39 6.09 -6.57
CA THR A 141 10.91 4.71 -6.79
C THR A 141 10.26 4.60 -8.16
N SER A 142 10.34 3.43 -8.78
CA SER A 142 9.63 3.14 -10.04
C SER A 142 8.22 2.58 -9.82
N LYS A 143 7.77 2.42 -8.57
CA LYS A 143 6.46 1.82 -8.25
C LYS A 143 5.31 2.73 -8.66
N LEU A 144 4.28 2.20 -9.29
CA LEU A 144 3.13 3.00 -9.71
C LEU A 144 2.36 3.56 -8.51
N TRP A 145 2.19 2.74 -7.47
CA TRP A 145 1.50 3.13 -6.25
C TRP A 145 2.48 3.36 -5.12
N VAL A 146 2.38 4.53 -4.49
CA VAL A 146 3.17 4.89 -3.30
C VAL A 146 2.23 5.25 -2.16
N SER A 147 2.71 5.09 -0.93
CA SER A 147 1.97 5.50 0.25
C SER A 147 1.95 7.03 0.36
N LEU A 148 0.83 7.55 0.83
CA LEU A 148 0.73 8.94 1.26
C LEU A 148 1.20 8.98 2.71
N HIS A 149 2.19 9.80 3.04
CA HIS A 149 2.63 9.96 4.43
C HIS A 149 1.49 10.59 5.25
N PRO A 150 1.17 10.09 6.46
CA PRO A 150 0.21 10.75 7.35
C PRO A 150 0.76 12.13 7.76
N GLY A 151 0.00 13.20 7.50
CA GLY A 151 0.40 14.59 7.81
C GLY A 151 0.29 15.60 6.66
N HIS A 152 -0.32 15.22 5.53
CA HIS A 152 -0.56 16.14 4.42
C HIS A 152 -2.07 16.36 4.19
N ASP A 153 -2.77 16.74 5.26
CA ASP A 153 -4.14 17.27 5.23
C ASP A 153 -4.19 18.75 4.79
N GLY A 154 -3.05 19.36 4.46
CA GLY A 154 -3.00 20.69 3.85
C GLY A 154 -3.28 21.84 4.81
N VAL A 155 -3.33 21.56 6.12
CA VAL A 155 -3.42 22.57 7.18
C VAL A 155 -2.09 22.58 7.93
N PRO A 156 -1.40 23.73 8.06
CA PRO A 156 -0.27 23.83 8.99
C PRO A 156 -0.79 23.60 10.41
N ASP A 157 -0.42 22.49 11.03
CA ASP A 157 -0.69 22.29 12.45
C ASP A 157 0.21 23.23 13.25
N ALA A 158 -0.34 24.37 13.68
CA ALA A 158 0.34 25.32 14.54
C ALA A 158 0.56 24.81 15.98
N ARG A 159 0.16 23.58 16.32
CA ARG A 159 0.21 23.03 17.68
C ARG A 159 1.08 21.79 17.85
N VAL A 160 1.69 21.27 16.80
CA VAL A 160 2.55 20.08 16.90
C VAL A 160 4.00 20.49 16.65
N GLY A 161 4.78 20.51 17.74
CA GLY A 161 6.24 20.55 17.67
C GLY A 161 6.78 19.34 16.90
N PRO A 162 8.08 19.35 16.52
CA PRO A 162 8.64 18.45 15.53
C PRO A 162 8.41 16.96 15.86
N THR A 163 7.77 16.26 14.93
CA THR A 163 7.48 14.82 14.97
C THR A 163 8.76 13.99 15.04
N PRO A 164 8.91 13.02 15.96
CA PRO A 164 9.98 12.04 15.85
C PRO A 164 9.55 10.88 14.95
N LEU A 165 10.25 10.72 13.82
CA LEU A 165 10.29 9.47 13.06
C LEU A 165 11.61 8.76 13.42
N GLY A 166 11.54 7.71 14.21
CA GLY A 166 12.72 6.91 14.53
C GLY A 166 12.42 5.88 15.61
N SER A 167 12.53 4.60 15.25
CA SER A 167 12.75 3.52 16.19
C SER A 167 13.88 3.91 17.14
N ALA A 168 13.59 4.04 18.44
CA ALA A 168 14.62 4.13 19.45
C ALA A 168 15.55 2.92 19.29
N GLY A 169 16.84 3.21 19.14
CA GLY A 169 17.87 2.24 18.87
C GLY A 169 17.96 1.15 19.95
N ALA A 170 18.51 0.02 19.53
CA ALA A 170 19.06 -0.98 20.40
C ALA A 170 19.90 -0.34 21.52
N PRO A 171 19.80 -0.80 22.78
CA PRO A 171 20.71 -0.36 23.81
C PRO A 171 22.12 -0.88 23.48
N ASN A 172 23.02 0.03 23.10
CA ASN A 172 24.45 -0.19 23.15
C ASN A 172 24.82 -0.49 24.60
N SER A 173 25.22 -1.73 24.86
CA SER A 173 25.95 -2.11 26.07
C SER A 173 27.35 -1.51 25.97
N ASP A 174 27.51 -0.30 26.50
CA ASP A 174 28.81 0.21 26.95
C ASP A 174 28.54 1.38 27.91
N SER A 175 28.34 1.03 29.17
CA SER A 175 28.56 1.94 30.28
C SER A 175 29.54 1.28 31.26
N PRO A 176 30.59 2.01 31.67
CA PRO A 176 31.57 1.50 32.60
C PRO A 176 30.97 1.45 34.02
N TRP A 177 31.23 0.33 34.67
CA TRP A 177 31.02 0.04 36.10
C TRP A 177 31.27 1.25 37.04
N PRO A 178 30.47 1.43 38.10
CA PRO A 178 30.81 2.37 39.17
C PRO A 178 31.81 1.75 40.17
N THR A 179 32.92 2.44 40.39
CA THR A 179 33.89 2.19 41.48
C THR A 179 33.23 2.27 42.85
N ALA A 180 33.30 1.18 43.61
CA ALA A 180 33.05 1.16 45.04
C ALA A 180 34.16 1.94 45.77
N GLY A 181 33.81 3.12 46.31
CA GLY A 181 34.63 3.87 47.25
C GLY A 181 34.29 3.48 48.69
N ARG A 182 35.27 2.93 49.40
CA ARG A 182 35.29 2.84 50.87
C ARG A 182 35.57 4.23 51.48
N ALA A 183 34.87 4.56 52.55
CA ALA A 183 35.34 5.40 53.66
C ALA A 183 34.80 4.71 54.93
N SER A 184 35.68 4.11 55.75
CA SER A 184 36.30 4.71 56.95
C SER A 184 35.27 5.20 57.96
#